data_AF-A0A972X3N4-F1
#
_entry.id   AF-A0A972X3N4-F1
#
_cell.length_a   1.000
_cell.length_b   1.000
_cell.length_c   1.000
_cell.angle_alpha   90.00
_cell.angle_beta   90.00
_cell.angle_gamma   90.00
#
_symmetry.space_group_name_H-M   'P 1'
#
loop_
_entity.id
_entity.type
_entity.pdbx_description
1 polymer ?
#
loop_
_entity_poly.entity_id
_entity_poly.type
_entity_poly.pdbx_seq_one_letter_code
_entity_poly.pdbx_strand_id
1 'polypeptide(L)'
;MAKKPSDRTHRSRPDDSLNLTPLIDMITCLMFFLMMFASILPVVMIDAPLPKVASTAEEVKQAKNDEAKMEVSIFITSKGFQVKSDSAAEKSFTIGPKGYPYEDLHKYLVGLKTKRPSSKELTLMPSDDTSYEVMIGAMDASRELYKGDTGYQALSPEIANKPESQQFNRLFSEVSIGGV
;
A
#
# COMPACT_ATOMS: atom_id res chain seq x y z
N MET A 1 -48.29 86.78 6.52
CA MET A 1 -47.00 86.42 7.14
C MET A 1 -47.06 84.96 7.56
N ALA A 2 -46.44 84.06 6.79
CA ALA A 2 -46.48 82.61 7.04
C ALA A 2 -45.23 82.19 7.82
N LYS A 3 -45.42 81.57 8.99
CA LYS A 3 -44.36 81.00 9.83
C LYS A 3 -43.78 79.76 9.15
N LYS A 4 -42.47 79.77 8.90
CA LYS A 4 -41.68 78.61 8.43
C LYS A 4 -41.68 77.52 9.53
N PRO A 5 -41.97 76.25 9.23
CA PRO A 5 -41.93 75.20 10.24
C PRO A 5 -40.47 74.83 10.57
N SER A 6 -40.25 74.53 11.85
CA SER A 6 -38.98 74.07 12.40
C SER A 6 -38.61 72.71 11.81
N ASP A 7 -37.49 72.70 11.09
CA ASP A 7 -36.88 71.49 10.54
C ASP A 7 -36.08 70.81 11.66
N ARG A 8 -36.74 69.92 12.41
CA ARG A 8 -36.11 69.12 13.47
C ARG A 8 -35.30 68.01 12.82
N THR A 9 -34.05 68.32 12.48
CA THR A 9 -33.04 67.34 12.09
C THR A 9 -32.72 66.42 13.26
N HIS A 10 -33.37 65.25 13.30
CA HIS A 10 -33.00 64.16 14.18
C HIS A 10 -31.72 63.49 13.64
N ARG A 11 -30.57 64.11 13.91
CA ARG A 11 -29.26 63.48 13.67
C ARG A 11 -29.12 62.34 14.69
N SER A 12 -29.50 61.14 14.27
CA SER A 12 -29.13 59.90 14.95
C SER A 12 -27.63 59.94 15.18
N ARG A 13 -27.20 59.76 16.43
CA ARG A 13 -25.81 59.44 16.71
C ARG A 13 -25.47 58.18 15.91
N PRO A 14 -24.34 58.12 15.19
CA PRO A 14 -23.87 56.84 14.69
C PRO A 14 -23.61 55.96 15.91
N ASP A 15 -24.27 54.81 15.98
CA ASP A 15 -23.91 53.79 16.96
C ASP A 15 -22.48 53.36 16.65
N ASP A 16 -21.57 53.65 17.57
CA ASP A 16 -20.14 53.29 17.51
C ASP A 16 -19.92 51.80 17.84
N SER A 17 -21.01 51.01 17.86
CA SER A 17 -20.98 49.58 18.07
C SER A 17 -20.78 48.84 16.76
N LEU A 18 -19.72 48.05 16.66
CA LEU A 18 -19.49 47.16 15.53
C LEU A 18 -20.68 46.20 15.35
N ASN A 19 -21.24 46.12 14.14
CA ASN A 19 -22.32 45.18 13.85
C ASN A 19 -21.74 43.76 13.79
N LEU A 20 -21.96 42.98 14.85
CA LEU A 20 -21.45 41.61 14.97
C LEU A 20 -22.22 40.61 14.10
N THR A 21 -23.44 40.95 13.68
CA THR A 21 -24.29 40.08 12.85
C THR A 21 -23.61 39.70 11.52
N PRO A 22 -23.13 40.66 10.69
CA PRO A 22 -22.39 40.31 9.48
C PRO A 22 -21.00 39.73 9.77
N LEU A 23 -20.38 40.07 10.91
CA LEU A 23 -19.07 39.51 11.29
C LEU A 23 -19.18 38.01 11.57
N ILE A 24 -20.19 37.60 12.32
CA ILE A 24 -20.45 36.21 12.65
C ILE A 24 -20.82 35.43 11.38
N ASP A 25 -21.62 36.00 10.48
CA ASP A 25 -21.98 35.37 9.21
C ASP A 25 -20.73 35.07 8.35
N MET A 26 -19.82 36.03 8.20
CA MET A 26 -18.56 35.82 7.48
C MET A 26 -17.66 34.75 8.12
N ILE A 27 -17.54 34.74 9.46
CA ILE A 27 -16.72 33.75 10.18
C ILE A 27 -17.32 32.35 10.06
N THR A 28 -18.64 32.22 10.16
CA THR A 28 -19.31 30.92 10.00
C THR A 28 -19.19 30.38 8.58
N CYS A 29 -19.33 31.25 7.56
CA CYS A 29 -19.12 30.88 6.16
C CYS A 29 -17.68 30.37 5.90
N LEU A 30 -16.67 31.03 6.49
CA LEU A 30 -15.27 30.58 6.45
C LEU A 30 -15.05 29.23 7.14
N MET A 31 -15.70 28.99 8.28
CA MET A 31 -15.61 27.71 9.00
C MET A 31 -16.16 26.54 8.17
N PHE A 32 -17.32 26.72 7.54
CA PHE A 32 -17.90 25.70 6.65
C PHE A 32 -17.00 25.44 5.42
N PHE A 33 -16.43 26.49 4.85
CA PHE A 33 -15.49 26.37 3.73
C PHE A 33 -14.24 25.57 4.13
N LEU A 34 -13.62 25.89 5.27
CA LEU A 34 -12.44 25.17 5.76
C LEU A 34 -12.74 23.68 6.04
N MET A 35 -13.89 23.36 6.64
CA MET A 35 -14.30 21.97 6.84
C MET A 35 -14.50 21.21 5.52
N MET A 36 -15.09 21.85 4.51
CA MET A 36 -15.27 21.26 3.19
C MET A 36 -13.90 20.95 2.53
N PHE A 37 -12.95 21.89 2.58
CA PHE A 37 -11.60 21.67 2.04
C PHE A 37 -10.80 20.62 2.82
N ALA A 38 -10.95 20.55 4.14
CA ALA A 38 -10.29 19.54 4.97
C ALA A 38 -10.69 18.10 4.60
N SER A 39 -11.94 17.89 4.18
CA SER A 39 -12.41 16.58 3.72
C SER A 39 -11.84 16.15 2.36
N ILE A 40 -11.33 17.10 1.56
CA ILE A 40 -10.76 16.88 0.23
C ILE A 40 -9.24 16.67 0.29
N LEU A 41 -8.59 17.05 1.39
CA LEU A 41 -7.15 16.86 1.60
C LEU A 41 -6.63 15.40 1.73
N PRO A 42 -7.41 14.33 2.02
CA PRO A 42 -6.80 13.01 2.20
C PRO A 42 -6.33 12.33 0.91
N VAL A 43 -6.30 13.03 -0.24
CA VAL A 43 -5.78 12.47 -1.49
C VAL A 43 -4.75 13.41 -2.09
N VAL A 44 -3.46 13.22 -1.76
CA VAL A 44 -2.32 13.17 -2.69
C VAL A 44 -1.11 12.67 -1.89
N MET A 45 -0.87 11.36 -1.92
CA MET A 45 0.44 10.73 -2.11
C MET A 45 0.17 9.23 -2.24
N ILE A 46 -0.24 8.80 -3.43
CA ILE A 46 0.14 7.47 -3.87
C ILE A 46 1.58 7.67 -4.34
N ASP A 47 2.56 7.14 -3.62
CA ASP A 47 3.94 7.02 -4.09
C ASP A 47 3.91 6.12 -5.33
N ALA A 48 3.63 6.70 -6.49
CA ALA A 48 3.92 6.07 -7.76
C ALA A 48 5.45 6.09 -7.89
N PRO A 49 6.13 4.94 -7.98
CA PRO A 49 7.56 4.90 -8.24
C PRO A 49 7.77 5.33 -9.71
N LEU A 50 7.73 6.64 -9.96
CA LEU A 50 8.23 7.20 -11.19
C LEU A 50 9.75 6.99 -11.17
N PRO A 51 10.32 6.30 -12.17
CA PRO A 51 11.76 6.10 -12.23
C PRO A 51 12.42 7.47 -12.30
N LYS A 52 13.04 7.88 -11.18
CA LYS A 52 13.82 9.10 -11.09
C LYS A 52 14.98 8.95 -12.05
N VAL A 53 15.03 9.78 -13.08
CA VAL A 53 16.22 9.98 -13.90
C VAL A 53 17.33 10.54 -12.99
N ALA A 54 18.13 9.65 -12.42
CA ALA A 54 19.18 9.94 -11.46
C ALA A 54 20.28 10.79 -12.11
N SER A 55 20.61 11.93 -11.49
CA SER A 55 21.67 12.84 -11.94
C SER A 55 22.99 12.64 -11.19
N THR A 56 23.09 11.64 -10.30
CA THR A 56 24.31 11.36 -9.52
C THR A 56 24.59 9.85 -9.41
N ALA A 57 25.87 9.49 -9.49
CA ALA A 57 26.34 8.10 -9.59
C ALA A 57 26.11 7.24 -8.33
N GLU A 58 25.75 7.85 -7.20
CA GLU A 58 25.41 7.14 -5.96
C GLU A 58 23.93 6.71 -5.94
N GLU A 59 23.02 7.49 -6.51
CA GLU A 59 21.60 7.12 -6.67
C GLU A 59 21.41 6.04 -7.75
N VAL A 60 22.29 5.96 -8.75
CA VAL A 60 22.29 4.90 -9.76
C VAL A 60 22.53 3.51 -9.15
N LYS A 61 23.21 3.40 -8.01
CA LYS A 61 23.40 2.11 -7.32
C LYS A 61 22.14 1.65 -6.58
N GLN A 62 21.31 2.58 -6.11
CA GLN A 62 20.00 2.26 -5.55
C GLN A 62 18.97 2.00 -6.66
N ALA A 63 18.97 2.79 -7.74
CA ALA A 63 18.08 2.59 -8.89
C ALA A 63 18.38 1.30 -9.69
N LYS A 64 19.64 0.83 -9.72
CA LYS A 64 19.96 -0.50 -10.29
C LYS A 64 19.50 -1.68 -9.44
N ASN A 65 19.12 -1.45 -8.18
CA ASN A 65 18.50 -2.48 -7.35
C ASN A 65 16.99 -2.59 -7.64
N ASP A 66 16.38 -1.53 -8.16
CA ASP A 66 14.97 -1.51 -8.59
C ASP A 66 14.77 -2.16 -9.98
N GLU A 67 15.74 -2.08 -10.89
CA GLU A 67 15.67 -2.75 -12.21
C GLU A 67 15.67 -4.30 -12.12
N ALA A 68 16.03 -4.87 -10.97
CA ALA A 68 16.03 -6.30 -10.72
C ALA A 68 14.87 -6.75 -9.80
N LYS A 69 13.94 -5.84 -9.45
CA LYS A 69 12.68 -6.19 -8.79
C LYS A 69 11.72 -6.77 -9.80
N MET A 70 11.83 -8.08 -10.02
CA MET A 70 10.76 -8.82 -10.67
C MET A 70 9.57 -8.84 -9.71
N GLU A 71 8.53 -8.06 -10.02
CA GLU A 71 7.27 -8.13 -9.29
C GLU A 71 6.61 -9.47 -9.62
N VAL A 72 6.46 -10.31 -8.60
CA VAL A 72 5.69 -11.54 -8.68
C VAL A 72 4.38 -11.27 -7.92
N SER A 73 3.26 -11.42 -8.62
CA SER A 73 1.93 -11.28 -8.04
C SER A 73 1.22 -12.63 -8.03
N ILE A 74 0.67 -13.00 -6.87
CA ILE A 74 -0.12 -14.22 -6.72
C ILE A 74 -1.57 -13.80 -6.50
N PHE A 75 -2.42 -14.04 -7.49
CA PHE A 75 -3.86 -13.87 -7.34
C PHE A 75 -4.45 -15.10 -6.67
N ILE A 76 -5.12 -14.89 -5.55
CA ILE A 76 -5.82 -15.94 -4.81
C ILE A 76 -7.31 -15.81 -5.12
N THR A 77 -7.88 -16.85 -5.72
CA THR A 77 -9.30 -16.91 -6.07
C THR A 77 -9.94 -18.14 -5.45
N SER A 78 -11.28 -18.18 -5.41
CA SER A 78 -12.06 -19.35 -5.00
C SER A 78 -11.87 -20.57 -5.90
N LYS A 79 -11.21 -20.41 -7.06
CA LYS A 79 -10.89 -21.49 -8.01
C LYS A 79 -9.45 -22.00 -7.87
N GLY A 80 -8.59 -21.27 -7.17
CA GLY A 80 -7.18 -21.59 -6.95
C GLY A 80 -6.24 -20.39 -7.04
N PHE A 81 -4.98 -20.65 -7.37
CA PHE A 81 -3.92 -19.64 -7.44
C PHE A 81 -3.59 -19.30 -8.90
N GLN A 82 -3.34 -18.03 -9.19
CA GLN A 82 -2.74 -17.61 -10.46
C GLN A 82 -1.48 -16.81 -10.15
N VAL A 83 -0.34 -17.28 -10.62
CA VAL A 83 0.93 -16.58 -10.45
C VAL A 83 1.22 -15.82 -11.73
N LYS A 84 1.27 -14.49 -11.63
CA LYS A 84 1.74 -13.60 -12.67
C LYS A 84 3.12 -13.09 -12.30
N SER A 85 4.02 -13.12 -13.26
CA SER A 85 5.35 -12.56 -13.11
C SER A 85 5.64 -11.78 -14.38
N ASP A 86 6.19 -10.59 -14.22
CA ASP A 86 6.50 -9.69 -15.34
C ASP A 86 7.37 -10.35 -16.43
N SER A 87 8.17 -11.35 -16.06
CA SER A 87 9.08 -12.04 -16.99
C SER A 87 8.85 -13.56 -17.09
N ALA A 88 7.81 -14.13 -16.49
CA ALA A 88 7.50 -15.56 -16.64
C ALA A 88 6.04 -15.79 -17.02
N ALA A 89 5.78 -16.86 -17.78
CA ALA A 89 4.44 -17.24 -18.20
C ALA A 89 3.51 -17.44 -17.00
N GLU A 90 2.32 -16.86 -17.08
CA GLU A 90 1.26 -16.98 -16.09
C GLU A 90 0.95 -18.46 -15.86
N LYS A 91 1.03 -18.90 -14.60
CA LYS A 91 0.71 -20.27 -14.22
C LYS A 91 -0.47 -20.27 -13.26
N SER A 92 -1.53 -20.96 -13.66
CA SER A 92 -2.68 -21.21 -12.83
C SER A 92 -2.60 -22.59 -12.18
N PHE A 93 -2.97 -22.65 -10.91
CA PHE A 93 -3.11 -23.85 -10.13
C PHE A 93 -4.57 -23.93 -9.69
N THR A 94 -5.28 -24.97 -10.11
CA THR A 94 -6.67 -25.19 -9.69
C THR A 94 -6.73 -25.87 -8.33
N ILE A 95 -7.79 -25.61 -7.56
CA ILE A 95 -8.03 -26.30 -6.29
C ILE A 95 -8.14 -27.80 -6.53
N GLY A 96 -7.41 -28.58 -5.73
CA GLY A 96 -7.45 -30.03 -5.74
C GLY A 96 -8.48 -30.58 -4.75
N PRO A 97 -8.67 -31.91 -4.72
CA PRO A 97 -9.61 -32.56 -3.78
C PRO A 97 -9.22 -32.39 -2.30
N LYS A 98 -7.98 -31.97 -2.01
CA LYS A 98 -7.46 -31.69 -0.65
C LYS A 98 -7.42 -30.19 -0.31
N GLY A 99 -7.99 -29.33 -1.16
CA GLY A 99 -7.95 -27.87 -1.00
C GLY A 99 -6.90 -27.20 -1.88
N TYR A 100 -6.41 -26.05 -1.43
CA TYR A 100 -5.46 -25.23 -2.17
C TYR A 100 -4.09 -25.93 -2.33
N PRO A 101 -3.49 -25.95 -3.54
CA PRO A 101 -2.25 -26.69 -3.81
C PRO A 101 -1.00 -25.88 -3.42
N TYR A 102 -0.74 -25.77 -2.12
CA TYR A 102 0.41 -25.01 -1.59
C TYR A 102 1.77 -25.60 -1.99
N GLU A 103 1.90 -26.94 -2.04
CA GLU A 103 3.15 -27.59 -2.41
C GLU A 103 3.58 -27.31 -3.86
N ASP A 104 2.61 -27.31 -4.78
CA ASP A 104 2.86 -27.07 -6.20
C ASP A 104 3.17 -25.59 -6.46
N LEU A 105 2.51 -24.70 -5.73
CA LEU A 105 2.82 -23.27 -5.70
C LEU A 105 4.26 -23.06 -5.22
N HIS A 106 4.65 -23.68 -4.11
CA HIS A 106 5.98 -23.56 -3.53
C HIS A 106 7.07 -24.03 -4.51
N LYS A 107 6.94 -25.22 -5.09
CA LYS A 107 7.89 -25.74 -6.09
C LYS A 107 8.07 -24.81 -7.29
N TYR A 108 6.98 -24.19 -7.74
CA TYR A 108 7.04 -23.21 -8.82
C TYR A 108 7.77 -21.94 -8.41
N LEU A 109 7.51 -21.43 -7.20
CA LEU A 109 8.19 -20.25 -6.65
C LEU A 109 9.70 -20.50 -6.44
N VAL A 110 10.09 -21.69 -5.97
CA VAL A 110 11.50 -22.10 -5.89
C VAL A 110 12.15 -22.09 -7.28
N GLY A 111 11.50 -22.70 -8.27
CA GLY A 111 12.00 -22.72 -9.64
C GLY A 111 12.10 -21.32 -10.27
N LEU A 112 11.20 -20.40 -9.91
CA LEU A 112 11.26 -19.01 -10.33
C LEU A 112 12.45 -18.28 -9.68
N LYS A 113 12.69 -18.53 -8.39
CA LYS A 113 13.81 -17.96 -7.64
C LYS A 113 15.17 -18.46 -8.13
N THR A 114 15.31 -19.74 -8.51
CA THR A 114 16.55 -20.27 -9.09
C THR A 114 16.92 -19.55 -10.38
N LYS A 115 15.92 -19.20 -11.21
CA LYS A 115 16.13 -18.46 -12.46
C LYS A 115 16.51 -17.01 -12.23
N ARG A 116 16.10 -16.41 -11.10
CA ARG A 116 16.42 -15.03 -10.73
C ARG A 116 16.60 -14.89 -9.21
N PRO A 117 17.84 -14.93 -8.69
CA PRO A 117 18.11 -14.83 -7.26
C PRO A 117 17.89 -13.42 -6.68
N SER A 118 17.74 -12.38 -7.52
CA SER A 118 17.63 -10.97 -7.11
C SER A 118 16.25 -10.54 -6.61
N SER A 119 15.17 -11.29 -6.92
CA SER A 119 13.80 -10.88 -6.56
C SER A 119 13.51 -11.14 -5.08
N LYS A 120 13.30 -10.09 -4.29
CA LYS A 120 13.03 -10.21 -2.84
C LYS A 120 11.57 -10.00 -2.45
N GLU A 121 10.81 -9.38 -3.34
CA GLU A 121 9.45 -8.92 -3.11
C GLU A 121 8.44 -9.84 -3.82
N LEU A 122 7.33 -10.12 -3.14
CA LEU A 122 6.19 -10.89 -3.64
C LEU A 122 4.90 -10.25 -3.14
N THR A 123 3.95 -10.02 -4.04
CA THR A 123 2.65 -9.42 -3.70
C THR A 123 1.55 -10.47 -3.77
N LEU A 124 0.83 -10.68 -2.67
CA LEU A 124 -0.35 -11.54 -2.63
C LEU A 124 -1.60 -10.70 -2.89
N MET A 125 -2.39 -11.08 -3.89
CA MET A 125 -3.63 -10.41 -4.28
C MET A 125 -4.82 -11.33 -4.01
N PRO A 126 -5.35 -11.36 -2.78
CA PRO A 126 -6.54 -12.11 -2.46
C PRO A 126 -7.79 -11.48 -3.08
N SER A 127 -8.73 -12.32 -3.51
CA SER A 127 -10.10 -11.91 -3.83
C SER A 127 -10.94 -11.81 -2.55
N ASP A 128 -12.00 -11.00 -2.57
CA ASP A 128 -12.92 -10.78 -1.44
C ASP A 128 -13.46 -12.06 -0.78
N ASP A 129 -13.64 -13.13 -1.58
CA ASP A 129 -14.16 -14.42 -1.10
C ASP A 129 -13.08 -15.34 -0.47
N THR A 130 -11.85 -14.87 -0.30
CA THR A 130 -10.72 -15.69 0.17
C THR A 130 -10.71 -15.77 1.71
N SER A 131 -10.73 -16.99 2.25
CA SER A 131 -10.58 -17.20 3.70
C SER A 131 -9.20 -16.78 4.19
N TYR A 132 -9.14 -16.22 5.40
CA TYR A 132 -7.90 -15.80 6.06
C TYR A 132 -6.88 -16.95 6.18
N GLU A 133 -7.34 -18.17 6.44
CA GLU A 133 -6.48 -19.36 6.51
C GLU A 133 -5.76 -19.61 5.18
N VAL A 134 -6.45 -19.37 4.06
CA VAL A 134 -5.88 -19.55 2.72
C VAL A 134 -4.78 -18.51 2.46
N MET A 135 -4.98 -17.28 2.94
CA MET A 135 -4.00 -16.21 2.84
C MET A 135 -2.74 -16.52 3.64
N ILE A 136 -2.88 -17.01 4.88
CA ILE A 136 -1.74 -17.44 5.70
C ILE A 136 -0.99 -18.57 5.01
N GLY A 137 -1.69 -19.63 4.58
CA GLY A 137 -1.05 -20.75 3.91
C GLY A 137 -0.28 -20.34 2.64
N ALA A 138 -0.82 -19.39 1.88
CA ALA A 138 -0.14 -18.84 0.70
C ALA A 138 1.09 -17.99 1.10
N MET A 139 0.99 -17.24 2.19
CA MET A 139 2.09 -16.46 2.74
C MET A 139 3.23 -17.36 3.22
N ASP A 140 2.94 -18.40 3.99
CA ASP A 140 3.93 -19.35 4.53
C ASP A 140 4.62 -20.11 3.39
N ALA A 141 3.85 -20.61 2.43
CA ALA A 141 4.39 -21.29 1.25
C ALA A 141 5.31 -20.41 0.39
N SER A 142 5.23 -19.09 0.54
CA SER A 142 6.04 -18.14 -0.22
C SER A 142 7.23 -17.56 0.55
N ARG A 143 7.19 -17.56 1.89
CA ARG A 143 8.25 -16.97 2.73
C ARG A 143 9.39 -17.95 3.01
N GLU A 144 9.08 -19.22 3.24
CA GLU A 144 10.03 -20.20 3.74
C GLU A 144 10.55 -21.12 2.64
N LEU A 145 11.82 -21.53 2.72
CA LEU A 145 12.39 -22.67 1.97
C LEU A 145 12.30 -23.92 2.84
N TYR A 146 11.82 -25.02 2.28
CA TYR A 146 11.75 -26.28 2.99
C TYR A 146 13.01 -27.13 2.81
N LYS A 147 13.13 -28.16 3.66
CA LYS A 147 14.22 -29.15 3.60
C LYS A 147 14.12 -29.93 2.28
N GLY A 148 14.97 -29.60 1.31
CA GLY A 148 15.02 -30.23 0.00
C GLY A 148 15.05 -29.24 -1.16
N ASP A 149 14.77 -27.96 -0.91
CA ASP A 149 14.75 -26.94 -1.96
C ASP A 149 16.14 -26.40 -2.29
N THR A 150 16.34 -25.99 -3.54
CA THR A 150 17.60 -25.42 -4.00
C THR A 150 17.86 -24.10 -3.28
N GLY A 151 18.91 -24.06 -2.45
CA GLY A 151 19.26 -22.89 -1.61
C GLY A 151 18.93 -23.06 -0.13
N TYR A 152 18.33 -24.18 0.28
CA TYR A 152 18.17 -24.53 1.69
C TYR A 152 19.55 -24.79 2.33
N GLN A 153 19.88 -24.01 3.36
CA GLN A 153 21.04 -24.26 4.21
C GLN A 153 20.59 -24.93 5.51
N ALA A 154 21.14 -26.11 5.78
CA ALA A 154 20.93 -26.77 7.07
C ALA A 154 21.61 -25.93 8.16
N LEU A 155 20.81 -25.23 8.96
CA LEU A 155 21.30 -24.42 10.07
C LEU A 155 21.96 -25.34 11.11
N SER A 156 23.15 -24.95 11.57
CA SER A 156 23.81 -25.61 12.69
C SER A 156 22.92 -25.54 13.95
N PRO A 157 22.89 -26.58 14.81
CA PRO A 157 22.04 -26.61 16.01
C PRO A 157 22.25 -25.44 16.98
N GLU A 158 23.40 -24.75 16.92
CA GLU A 158 23.67 -23.53 17.71
C GLU A 158 22.98 -22.27 17.17
N ILE A 159 22.73 -22.20 15.85
CA ILE A 159 22.08 -21.05 15.20
C ILE A 159 20.56 -21.25 15.19
N ALA A 160 20.08 -22.49 15.09
CA ALA A 160 18.66 -22.84 15.11
C ALA A 160 17.90 -22.35 16.36
N ASN A 161 18.58 -22.22 17.50
CA ASN A 161 18.00 -21.74 18.76
C ASN A 161 18.08 -20.21 18.94
N LYS A 162 18.73 -19.48 18.02
CA LYS A 162 18.82 -18.02 18.07
C LYS A 162 17.70 -17.36 17.26
N PRO A 163 17.23 -16.15 17.62
CA PRO A 163 16.25 -15.40 16.83
C PRO A 163 16.76 -15.06 15.42
N GLU A 164 18.08 -15.07 15.22
CA GLU A 164 18.73 -14.89 13.91
C GLU A 164 18.47 -16.04 12.93
N SER A 165 18.06 -17.22 13.41
CA SER A 165 17.67 -18.36 12.55
C SER A 165 16.57 -18.01 11.56
N GLN A 166 15.67 -17.09 11.93
CA GLN A 166 14.53 -16.68 11.12
C GLN A 166 14.93 -15.90 9.86
N GLN A 167 16.19 -15.46 9.75
CA GLN A 167 16.71 -14.81 8.54
C GLN A 167 17.21 -15.82 7.50
N PHE A 168 17.56 -17.02 7.94
CA PHE A 168 18.06 -18.06 7.05
C PHE A 168 16.90 -18.81 6.41
N ASN A 169 17.11 -19.29 5.18
CA ASN A 169 16.12 -20.07 4.41
C ASN A 169 14.83 -19.30 4.06
N ARG A 170 14.94 -17.99 3.78
CA ARG A 170 13.82 -17.22 3.20
C ARG A 170 13.81 -17.34 1.69
N LEU A 171 12.67 -17.70 1.12
CA LEU A 171 12.44 -17.72 -0.33
C LEU A 171 12.20 -16.29 -0.84
N PHE A 172 11.18 -15.63 -0.32
CA PHE A 172 10.92 -14.19 -0.48
C PHE A 172 10.98 -13.52 0.88
N SER A 173 11.88 -12.55 1.04
CA SER A 173 12.09 -11.86 2.31
C SER A 173 10.98 -10.85 2.61
N GLU A 174 10.34 -10.35 1.55
CA GLU A 174 9.30 -9.33 1.61
C GLU A 174 8.05 -9.86 0.91
N VAL A 175 7.04 -10.22 1.69
CA VAL A 175 5.73 -10.62 1.16
C VAL A 175 4.71 -9.60 1.61
N SER A 176 4.19 -8.84 0.66
CA SER A 176 3.14 -7.84 0.85
C SER A 176 1.79 -8.42 0.43
N ILE A 177 0.72 -7.86 0.98
CA ILE A 177 -0.65 -8.15 0.53
C ILE A 177 -1.11 -6.91 -0.25
N GLY A 178 -1.38 -7.09 -1.53
CA GLY A 178 -1.92 -6.07 -2.42
C GLY A 178 -3.41 -6.27 -2.62
N GLY A 179 -4.19 -5.20 -2.53
CA GLY A 179 -5.64 -5.26 -2.66
C GLY A 179 -6.32 -4.40 -1.60
N VAL A 180 -6.71 -3.21 -2.03
CA VAL A 180 -7.85 -2.44 -1.54
C VAL A 180 -8.62 -1.99 -2.77
#